data_AF-A0A9X7BSY5-F1
#
_entry.id   AF-A0A9X7BSY5-F1
#
_cell.length_a   1.000
_cell.length_b   1.000
_cell.length_c   1.000
_cell.angle_alpha   90.00
_cell.angle_beta   90.00
_cell.angle_gamma   90.00
#
_symmetry.space_group_name_H-M   'P 1'
#
loop_
_entity.id
_entity.type
_entity.pdbx_description
1 polymer ?
#
loop_
_entity_poly.entity_id
_entity_poly.type
_entity_poly.pdbx_seq_one_letter_code
_entity_poly.pdbx_strand_id
1 'polypeptide(L)'
;MYFPSSSWGKFSDIYVTYDDVDGNEKRIYPMEIFNLSTSHSQKNKLKEVLEVLRMPVYNPETKENDYVDLKLVDKILIDSEYIQDMKTNKKEKIDITLKANEEKKLVQVVLSNKEVKFEHTHEIELQTFEEMLFHAINNESTQKLENTEDFKAIIYNGISSFIDANTLKKKHFAYLNEEYILDNGIGIIHDTKTNQDIGTFESIKYVYSSKKRTVDFNTIILFGRSLEDLAENDRYEFSFYSLEHKLLYSFMINDLSVTNFKNNKTSSIDEFIFVSEQFNTDHKFYKLIQEAQGKKTLLEGLTEDSPLYEVNMDQFRQSRLSILELSKQKQKQEKIVNQFADIDLGF
;
A
#
# COMPACT_ATOMS: atom_id res chain seq x y z
N MET A 1 11.03 18.15 -33.95
CA MET A 1 12.36 18.77 -33.76
C MET A 1 12.85 18.33 -32.40
N TYR A 2 13.91 17.52 -32.37
CA TYR A 2 14.60 17.09 -31.17
C TYR A 2 15.28 18.29 -30.50
N PHE A 3 15.09 18.48 -29.20
CA PHE A 3 15.98 19.31 -28.39
C PHE A 3 17.03 18.39 -27.74
N PRO A 4 18.34 18.65 -27.92
CA PRO A 4 19.40 17.78 -27.43
C PRO A 4 19.53 17.85 -25.91
N SER A 5 19.67 16.68 -25.29
CA SER A 5 19.80 16.43 -23.85
C SER A 5 21.19 16.76 -23.27
N SER A 6 21.80 17.88 -23.67
CA SER A 6 23.16 18.22 -23.22
C SER A 6 23.40 19.73 -23.13
N SER A 7 22.81 20.37 -22.13
CA SER A 7 23.21 21.75 -21.75
C SER A 7 22.94 22.09 -20.28
N TRP A 8 22.92 21.09 -19.40
CA TRP A 8 23.12 21.30 -17.96
C TRP A 8 24.52 20.77 -17.66
N GLY A 9 25.44 21.66 -17.28
CA GLY A 9 26.81 21.29 -16.93
C GLY A 9 26.84 20.19 -15.87
N LYS A 10 27.85 19.32 -15.90
CA LYS A 10 27.96 18.28 -14.87
C LYS A 10 28.17 18.98 -13.53
N PHE A 11 27.66 18.40 -12.44
CA PHE A 11 27.91 18.92 -11.07
C PHE A 11 29.40 19.06 -10.74
N SER A 12 30.29 18.35 -11.47
CA SER A 12 31.75 18.50 -11.41
C SER A 12 32.29 19.83 -11.94
N ASP A 13 31.46 20.60 -12.66
CA ASP A 13 31.86 21.82 -13.36
C ASP A 13 31.47 23.09 -12.57
N ILE A 14 30.79 22.92 -11.43
CA ILE A 14 30.45 24.00 -10.50
C ILE A 14 31.65 24.20 -9.57
N TYR A 15 32.27 25.38 -9.64
CA TYR A 15 33.35 25.80 -8.73
C TYR A 15 33.01 27.16 -8.14
N VAL A 16 33.48 27.39 -6.91
CA VAL A 16 33.39 28.71 -6.27
C VAL A 16 34.73 29.41 -6.44
N THR A 17 34.72 30.63 -6.95
CA THR A 17 35.89 31.51 -6.97
C THR A 17 35.96 32.32 -5.69
N TYR A 18 37.16 32.43 -5.12
CA TYR A 18 37.45 33.33 -4.01
C TYR A 18 38.89 33.82 -4.11
N ASP A 19 39.15 35.03 -3.62
CA ASP A 19 40.50 35.56 -3.54
C ASP A 19 41.21 35.01 -2.31
N ASP A 20 42.43 34.52 -2.49
CA ASP A 20 43.27 34.16 -1.36
C ASP A 20 43.85 35.39 -0.64
N VAL A 21 44.60 35.16 0.44
CA VAL A 21 45.13 36.23 1.30
C VAL A 21 46.08 37.16 0.54
N ASP A 22 46.61 36.72 -0.61
CA ASP A 22 47.48 37.48 -1.49
C ASP A 22 46.72 38.07 -2.70
N GLY A 23 45.39 37.98 -2.72
CA GLY A 23 44.52 38.57 -3.74
C GLY A 23 44.45 37.77 -5.05
N ASN A 24 44.86 36.50 -5.04
CA ASN A 24 44.79 35.65 -6.23
C ASN A 24 43.47 34.87 -6.25
N GLU A 25 42.76 34.93 -7.37
CA GLU A 25 41.51 34.19 -7.58
C GLU A 25 41.79 32.67 -7.62
N LYS A 26 41.24 31.93 -6.65
CA LYS A 26 41.30 30.47 -6.57
C LYS A 26 39.93 29.86 -6.78
N ARG A 27 39.92 28.68 -7.42
CA ARG A 27 38.71 27.88 -7.69
C ARG A 27 38.71 26.68 -6.76
N ILE A 28 37.61 26.44 -6.04
CA ILE A 28 37.41 25.21 -5.26
C ILE A 28 36.23 24.45 -5.85
N TYR A 29 36.44 23.14 -6.04
CA TYR A 29 35.39 22.22 -6.43
C TYR A 29 34.73 21.60 -5.17
N PRO A 30 33.40 21.42 -5.15
CA PRO A 30 32.66 20.93 -3.98
C PRO A 30 33.17 19.59 -3.40
N MET A 31 33.77 18.73 -4.24
CA MET A 31 34.32 17.43 -3.83
C MET A 31 35.67 17.50 -3.11
N GLU A 32 36.40 18.62 -3.19
CA GLU A 32 37.71 18.78 -2.52
C GLU A 32 37.59 19.16 -1.04
N ILE A 33 36.37 19.45 -0.56
CA ILE A 33 36.09 20.08 0.75
C ILE A 33 36.18 19.08 1.92
N PHE A 34 36.16 17.77 1.68
CA PHE A 34 36.11 16.77 2.75
C PHE A 34 37.38 16.64 3.61
N ASN A 35 38.49 17.29 3.25
CA ASN A 35 39.79 17.06 3.91
C ASN A 35 40.42 18.26 4.64
N LEU A 36 39.68 19.34 4.93
CA LEU A 36 40.27 20.48 5.65
C LEU A 36 39.68 20.68 7.04
N SER A 37 40.56 20.59 8.05
CA SER A 37 40.30 21.00 9.43
C SER A 37 40.03 22.51 9.46
N THR A 38 38.79 22.93 9.75
CA THR A 38 38.40 24.33 9.58
C THR A 38 38.12 25.05 10.91
N SER A 39 38.64 26.27 10.98
CA SER A 39 38.51 27.23 12.09
C SER A 39 37.11 27.87 12.16
N HIS A 40 36.77 28.50 13.29
CA HIS A 40 35.44 29.09 13.56
C HIS A 40 34.95 30.11 12.50
N SER A 41 35.87 30.84 11.85
CA SER A 41 35.56 31.80 10.78
C SER A 41 35.07 31.11 9.49
N GLN A 42 35.64 29.95 9.16
CA GLN A 42 35.21 29.16 8.00
C GLN A 42 33.85 28.51 8.22
N LYS A 43 33.49 28.12 9.45
CA LYS A 43 32.14 27.62 9.77
C LYS A 43 31.04 28.65 9.52
N ASN A 44 31.28 29.93 9.82
CA ASN A 44 30.29 30.99 9.57
C ASN A 44 30.14 31.29 8.07
N LYS A 45 31.23 31.32 7.31
CA LYS A 45 31.16 31.42 5.84
C LYS A 45 30.52 30.20 5.20
N LEU A 46 30.75 29.00 5.73
CA LEU A 46 30.08 27.78 5.27
C LEU A 46 28.57 27.85 5.54
N LYS A 47 28.17 28.43 6.67
CA LYS A 47 26.76 28.66 7.03
C LYS A 47 26.11 29.67 6.09
N GLU A 48 26.80 30.75 5.73
CA GLU A 48 26.32 31.71 4.71
C GLU A 48 26.20 31.05 3.32
N VAL A 49 27.16 30.20 2.91
CA VAL A 49 27.11 29.48 1.63
C VAL A 49 26.03 28.39 1.63
N LEU A 50 25.74 27.75 2.77
CA LEU A 50 24.59 26.85 2.91
C LEU A 50 23.26 27.62 2.95
N GLU A 51 23.23 28.85 3.46
CA GLU A 51 22.07 29.75 3.34
C GLU A 51 21.80 30.15 1.87
N VAL A 52 22.82 30.15 1.00
CA VAL A 52 22.68 30.33 -0.46
C VAL A 52 22.06 29.10 -1.17
N LEU A 53 21.95 27.94 -0.50
CA LEU A 53 21.23 26.77 -1.03
C LEU A 53 19.73 26.77 -0.72
N ARG A 54 19.21 27.79 -0.04
CA ARG A 54 17.75 27.98 0.08
C ARG A 54 17.19 28.31 -1.30
N MET A 55 16.25 27.51 -1.80
CA MET A 55 15.58 27.76 -3.07
C MET A 55 14.47 28.78 -2.83
N PRO A 56 14.60 30.03 -3.32
CA PRO A 56 13.56 31.01 -3.12
C PRO A 56 12.34 30.62 -3.98
N VAL A 57 11.16 30.75 -3.37
CA VAL A 57 9.87 30.35 -3.92
C VAL A 57 9.22 31.59 -4.55
N TYR A 58 8.69 31.43 -5.77
CA TYR A 58 8.08 32.55 -6.47
C TYR A 58 6.79 33.02 -5.76
N ASN A 59 6.76 34.29 -5.39
CA ASN A 59 5.60 34.92 -4.78
C ASN A 59 4.73 35.57 -5.88
N PRO A 60 3.49 35.08 -6.12
CA PRO A 60 2.64 35.59 -7.20
C PRO A 60 2.10 37.00 -6.94
N GLU A 61 2.08 37.48 -5.68
CA GLU A 61 1.63 38.84 -5.33
C GLU A 61 2.73 39.87 -5.54
N THR A 62 3.96 39.58 -5.09
CA THR A 62 5.10 40.52 -5.19
C THR A 62 5.84 40.38 -6.52
N LYS A 63 5.69 39.25 -7.21
CA LYS A 63 6.47 38.85 -8.40
C LYS A 63 7.98 38.69 -8.14
N GLU A 64 8.36 38.53 -6.88
CA GLU A 64 9.73 38.31 -6.44
C GLU A 64 9.95 36.86 -5.97
N ASN A 65 11.21 36.44 -5.89
CA ASN A 65 11.59 35.13 -5.36
C ASN A 65 11.85 35.30 -3.85
N ASP A 66 10.91 34.84 -3.03
CA ASP A 66 10.92 35.00 -1.57
C ASP A 66 11.31 33.69 -0.86
N TYR A 67 11.90 33.78 0.33
CA TYR A 67 12.10 32.60 1.19
C TYR A 67 10.82 32.27 1.95
N VAL A 68 10.63 30.99 2.30
CA VAL A 68 9.44 30.55 3.04
C VAL A 68 9.44 31.19 4.43
N ASP A 69 8.42 32.01 4.70
CA ASP A 69 8.14 32.49 6.06
C ASP A 69 7.48 31.37 6.87
N LEU A 70 8.22 30.84 7.85
CA LEU A 70 7.74 29.79 8.75
C LEU A 70 6.45 30.19 9.48
N LYS A 71 6.17 31.48 9.68
CA LYS A 71 4.94 31.98 10.32
C LYS A 71 3.69 31.85 9.45
N LEU A 72 3.87 31.52 8.18
CA LEU A 72 2.79 31.37 7.20
C LEU A 72 2.56 29.91 6.82
N VAL A 73 3.42 28.99 7.25
CA VAL A 73 3.35 27.56 6.90
C VAL A 73 2.02 26.94 7.33
N ASP A 74 1.57 27.26 8.53
CA ASP A 74 0.31 26.83 9.13
C ASP A 74 -0.94 27.45 8.46
N LYS A 75 -0.77 28.41 7.55
CA LYS A 75 -1.85 28.94 6.70
C LYS A 75 -1.99 28.21 5.38
N ILE A 76 -1.02 27.37 5.00
CA ILE A 76 -1.10 26.57 3.78
C ILE A 76 -2.17 25.50 3.99
N LEU A 77 -3.21 25.52 3.16
CA LEU A 77 -4.28 24.55 3.18
C LEU A 77 -3.88 23.33 2.35
N ILE A 78 -3.97 22.15 2.95
CA ILE A 78 -3.69 20.87 2.30
C ILE A 78 -5.00 20.10 2.19
N ASP A 79 -5.29 19.56 1.00
CA ASP A 79 -6.43 18.69 0.80
C ASP A 79 -6.34 17.45 1.70
N SER A 80 -7.48 17.03 2.23
CA SER A 80 -7.53 15.89 3.14
C SER A 80 -7.52 14.58 2.37
N GLU A 81 -6.93 13.56 2.97
CA GLU A 81 -6.94 12.20 2.45
C GLU A 81 -8.06 11.37 3.07
N TYR A 82 -8.32 10.19 2.51
CA TYR A 82 -9.39 9.33 2.99
C TYR A 82 -8.94 7.88 3.06
N ILE A 83 -9.30 7.24 4.18
CA ILE A 83 -9.22 5.79 4.33
C ILE A 83 -10.63 5.22 4.46
N GLN A 84 -10.74 3.93 4.23
CA GLN A 84 -11.99 3.20 4.21
C GLN A 84 -11.93 2.08 5.24
N ASP A 85 -12.84 2.08 6.23
CA ASP A 85 -13.03 0.90 7.09
C ASP A 85 -13.63 -0.22 6.23
N MET A 86 -12.89 -1.32 6.09
CA MET A 86 -13.28 -2.43 5.24
C MET A 86 -14.51 -3.17 5.78
N LYS A 87 -14.67 -3.24 7.11
CA LYS A 87 -15.78 -3.96 7.77
C LYS A 87 -17.08 -3.17 7.71
N THR A 88 -17.02 -1.88 8.05
CA THR A 88 -18.21 -1.02 8.13
C THR A 88 -18.53 -0.30 6.83
N ASN A 89 -17.60 -0.30 5.87
CA ASN A 89 -17.67 0.50 4.66
C ASN A 89 -17.84 2.00 4.91
N LYS A 90 -17.38 2.49 6.08
CA LYS A 90 -17.37 3.92 6.39
C LYS A 90 -16.07 4.58 5.90
N LYS A 91 -16.23 5.70 5.18
CA LYS A 91 -15.12 6.57 4.77
C LYS A 91 -14.71 7.44 5.95
N GLU A 92 -13.42 7.45 6.24
CA GLU A 92 -12.81 8.19 7.33
C GLU A 92 -11.85 9.24 6.75
N LYS A 93 -12.10 10.50 7.09
CA LYS A 93 -11.32 11.64 6.59
C LYS A 93 -10.05 11.80 7.42
N ILE A 94 -8.90 11.88 6.78
CA ILE A 94 -7.62 12.17 7.40
C ILE A 94 -7.28 13.63 7.15
N ASP A 95 -7.34 14.43 8.20
CA ASP A 95 -6.97 15.85 8.15
C ASP A 95 -5.44 15.96 8.10
N ILE A 96 -4.93 16.73 7.14
CA ILE A 96 -3.50 17.02 6.97
C ILE A 96 -3.28 18.49 7.29
N THR A 97 -2.36 18.77 8.21
CA THR A 97 -2.02 20.14 8.63
C THR A 97 -0.51 20.32 8.68
N LEU A 98 -0.05 21.53 8.37
CA LEU A 98 1.35 21.90 8.50
C LEU A 98 1.54 22.75 9.76
N LYS A 99 2.65 22.53 10.46
CA LYS A 99 3.06 23.35 11.62
C LYS A 99 4.53 23.69 11.50
N ALA A 100 4.90 24.94 11.76
CA ALA A 100 6.28 25.33 11.81
C ALA A 100 6.90 25.07 13.20
N ASN A 101 8.14 24.63 13.21
CA ASN A 101 9.01 24.66 14.38
C ASN A 101 10.12 25.69 14.14
N GLU A 102 9.91 26.93 14.59
CA GLU A 102 10.84 28.05 14.38
C GLU A 102 12.22 27.80 15.01
N GLU A 103 12.25 27.20 16.21
CA GLU A 103 13.49 26.94 16.94
C GLU A 103 14.41 25.97 16.20
N LYS A 104 13.83 24.93 15.60
CA LYS A 104 14.57 23.90 14.88
C LYS A 104 14.68 24.14 13.38
N LYS A 105 13.99 25.16 12.84
CA LYS A 105 13.83 25.40 11.40
C LYS A 105 13.31 24.17 10.66
N LEU A 106 12.23 23.57 11.19
CA LEU A 106 11.57 22.40 10.59
C LEU A 106 10.10 22.70 10.29
N VAL A 107 9.54 21.98 9.33
CA VAL A 107 8.11 21.94 9.05
C VAL A 107 7.58 20.56 9.44
N GLN A 108 6.51 20.52 10.23
CA GLN A 108 5.86 19.31 10.67
C GLN A 108 4.60 19.08 9.84
N VAL A 109 4.51 17.92 9.19
CA VAL A 109 3.29 17.42 8.55
C VAL A 109 2.55 16.56 9.56
N VAL A 110 1.37 17.01 9.98
CA VAL A 110 0.54 16.33 10.96
C VAL A 110 -0.69 15.75 10.27
N LEU A 111 -0.78 14.42 10.26
CA LEU A 111 -1.94 13.67 9.82
C LEU A 111 -2.77 13.27 11.03
N SER A 112 -4.08 13.51 11.01
CA SER A 112 -4.93 13.18 12.15
C SER A 112 -6.35 12.77 11.77
N ASN A 113 -6.93 11.87 12.56
CA ASN A 113 -8.36 11.58 12.59
C ASN A 113 -8.76 11.16 14.02
N LYS A 114 -9.71 11.90 14.61
CA LYS A 114 -10.17 11.67 15.99
C LYS A 114 -11.03 10.42 16.15
N GLU A 115 -11.82 10.07 15.13
CA GLU A 115 -12.75 8.95 15.15
C GLU A 115 -12.02 7.60 15.21
N VAL A 116 -10.96 7.45 14.40
CA VAL A 116 -10.12 6.24 14.40
C VAL A 116 -8.91 6.32 15.33
N LYS A 117 -8.75 7.44 16.06
CA LYS A 117 -7.61 7.71 16.96
C LYS A 117 -6.26 7.60 16.23
N PHE A 118 -6.18 8.24 15.07
CA PHE A 118 -4.97 8.35 14.27
C PHE A 118 -4.32 9.71 14.49
N GLU A 119 -3.03 9.70 14.79
CA GLU A 119 -2.18 10.88 14.77
C GLU A 119 -0.78 10.44 14.33
N HIS A 120 -0.25 11.10 13.30
CA HIS A 120 1.10 10.90 12.81
C HIS A 120 1.73 12.26 12.53
N THR A 121 2.99 12.42 12.92
CA THR A 121 3.75 13.64 12.64
C THR A 121 5.04 13.27 11.95
N HIS A 122 5.30 13.91 10.82
CA HIS A 122 6.55 13.80 10.08
C HIS A 122 7.27 15.15 10.09
N GLU A 123 8.56 15.17 10.38
CA GLU A 123 9.36 16.40 10.39
C GLU A 123 10.15 16.50 9.08
N ILE A 124 10.04 17.63 8.40
CA ILE A 124 10.74 17.97 7.17
C ILE A 124 11.71 19.12 7.48
N GLU A 125 12.95 19.00 7.00
CA GLU A 125 13.89 20.11 7.04
C GLU A 125 13.40 21.28 6.17
N LEU A 126 13.57 22.51 6.64
CA LEU A 126 13.06 23.69 5.93
C LEU A 126 13.55 23.75 4.46
N GLN A 127 14.80 23.37 4.20
CA GLN A 127 15.33 23.36 2.84
C GLN A 127 14.55 22.41 1.92
N THR A 128 14.32 21.17 2.36
CA THR A 128 13.55 20.19 1.59
C THR A 128 12.11 20.65 1.39
N PHE A 129 11.52 21.31 2.38
CA PHE A 129 10.19 21.89 2.25
C PHE A 129 10.14 23.05 1.23
N GLU A 130 11.16 23.92 1.21
CA GLU A 130 11.32 24.98 0.20
C GLU A 130 11.42 24.38 -1.21
N GLU A 131 12.18 23.30 -1.38
CA GLU A 131 12.31 22.57 -2.65
C GLU A 131 10.96 21.99 -3.11
N MET A 132 10.21 21.35 -2.21
CA MET A 132 8.87 20.83 -2.51
C MET A 132 7.91 21.95 -2.92
N LEU A 133 7.89 23.08 -2.21
CA LEU A 133 7.06 24.23 -2.56
C LEU A 133 7.45 24.83 -3.91
N PHE A 134 8.75 24.95 -4.18
CA PHE A 134 9.24 25.42 -5.47
C PHE A 134 8.76 24.52 -6.61
N HIS A 135 8.84 23.20 -6.44
CA HIS A 135 8.36 22.24 -7.42
C HIS A 135 6.83 22.32 -7.60
N ALA A 136 6.09 22.43 -6.50
CA ALA A 136 4.64 22.61 -6.56
C ALA A 136 4.28 23.84 -7.40
N ILE A 137 4.89 25.00 -7.15
CA ILE A 137 4.50 26.25 -7.84
C ILE A 137 4.92 26.28 -9.31
N ASN A 138 6.10 25.75 -9.63
CA ASN A 138 6.70 25.92 -10.95
C ASN A 138 6.50 24.74 -11.90
N ASN A 139 6.37 23.52 -11.36
CA ASN A 139 6.34 22.29 -12.17
C ASN A 139 4.94 21.65 -12.18
N GLU A 140 4.15 21.81 -11.11
CA GLU A 140 2.81 21.24 -11.03
C GLU A 140 1.76 22.16 -11.66
N SER A 141 0.97 21.61 -12.58
CA SER A 141 -0.08 22.35 -13.29
C SER A 141 -1.13 22.99 -12.36
N THR A 142 -1.36 22.38 -11.20
CA THR A 142 -2.36 22.84 -10.21
C THR A 142 -1.76 23.68 -9.10
N GLN A 143 -0.43 23.79 -9.02
CA GLN A 143 0.27 24.53 -7.97
C GLN A 143 -0.06 24.07 -6.54
N LYS A 144 -0.23 22.76 -6.36
CA LYS A 144 -0.63 22.13 -5.10
C LYS A 144 0.52 21.34 -4.52
N LEU A 145 0.81 21.53 -3.23
CA LEU A 145 1.91 20.83 -2.55
C LEU A 145 1.66 19.33 -2.51
N GLU A 146 0.42 18.92 -2.27
CA GLU A 146 -0.03 17.53 -2.24
C GLU A 146 0.14 16.79 -3.58
N ASN A 147 0.41 17.50 -4.67
CA ASN A 147 0.66 16.87 -5.97
C ASN A 147 2.14 16.53 -6.20
N THR A 148 3.05 17.04 -5.38
CA THR A 148 4.47 16.71 -5.45
C THR A 148 4.74 15.30 -4.95
N GLU A 149 5.60 14.55 -5.65
CA GLU A 149 5.86 13.14 -5.35
C GLU A 149 6.44 12.94 -3.94
N ASP A 150 7.36 13.81 -3.51
CA ASP A 150 7.96 13.71 -2.18
C ASP A 150 6.92 13.94 -1.07
N PHE A 151 6.01 14.89 -1.25
CA PHE A 151 4.94 15.13 -0.27
C PHE A 151 3.93 13.98 -0.24
N LYS A 152 3.52 13.46 -1.40
CA LYS A 152 2.67 12.25 -1.48
C LYS A 152 3.30 11.08 -0.76
N ALA A 153 4.61 10.87 -0.93
CA ALA A 153 5.32 9.78 -0.26
C ALA A 153 5.27 9.92 1.26
N ILE A 154 5.41 11.13 1.81
CA ILE A 154 5.27 11.39 3.25
C ILE A 154 3.87 11.01 3.75
N ILE A 155 2.83 11.46 3.05
CA ILE A 155 1.44 11.18 3.41
C ILE A 155 1.14 9.67 3.32
N TYR A 156 1.53 9.05 2.20
CA TYR A 156 1.38 7.62 1.99
C TYR A 156 2.07 6.81 3.09
N ASN A 157 3.32 7.12 3.43
CA ASN A 157 4.05 6.41 4.47
C ASN A 157 3.37 6.52 5.83
N GLY A 158 2.84 7.70 6.17
CA GLY A 158 2.10 7.93 7.41
C GLY A 158 0.80 7.12 7.49
N ILE A 159 0.01 7.12 6.41
CA ILE A 159 -1.26 6.38 6.32
C ILE A 159 -1.02 4.86 6.27
N SER A 160 -0.09 4.39 5.44
CA SER A 160 0.24 2.96 5.31
C SER A 160 0.76 2.39 6.62
N SER A 161 1.64 3.12 7.33
CA SER A 161 2.09 2.71 8.67
C SER A 161 0.93 2.56 9.66
N PHE A 162 -0.09 3.42 9.58
CA PHE A 162 -1.29 3.31 10.39
C PHE A 162 -2.15 2.10 10.01
N ILE A 163 -2.33 1.84 8.71
CA ILE A 163 -3.09 0.68 8.21
C ILE A 163 -2.45 -0.63 8.69
N ASP A 164 -1.13 -0.75 8.56
CA ASP A 164 -0.39 -1.95 8.97
C ASP A 164 -0.50 -2.18 10.49
N ALA A 165 -0.28 -1.12 11.29
CA ALA A 165 -0.38 -1.19 12.73
C ALA A 165 -1.79 -1.55 13.24
N ASN A 166 -2.83 -1.17 12.50
CA ASN A 166 -4.22 -1.50 12.83
C ASN A 166 -4.64 -2.89 12.34
N THR A 167 -4.08 -3.36 11.23
CA THR A 167 -4.30 -4.72 10.73
C THR A 167 -3.91 -5.76 11.77
N LEU A 168 -2.77 -5.55 12.45
CA LEU A 168 -2.32 -6.37 13.58
C LEU A 168 -3.29 -6.33 14.78
N LYS A 169 -4.07 -5.25 14.92
CA LYS A 169 -5.08 -5.04 15.97
C LYS A 169 -6.50 -5.45 15.52
N LYS A 170 -6.63 -6.18 14.41
CA LYS A 170 -7.90 -6.69 13.86
C LYS A 170 -8.85 -5.59 13.34
N LYS A 171 -8.30 -4.41 13.06
CA LYS A 171 -8.98 -3.29 12.41
C LYS A 171 -8.44 -3.17 10.99
N HIS A 172 -9.33 -3.25 10.00
CA HIS A 172 -8.92 -3.31 8.60
C HIS A 172 -9.33 -2.03 7.90
N PHE A 173 -8.33 -1.27 7.49
CA PHE A 173 -8.50 -0.05 6.73
C PHE A 173 -7.86 -0.24 5.36
N ALA A 174 -8.44 0.37 4.34
CA ALA A 174 -7.86 0.46 3.02
C ALA A 174 -7.70 1.93 2.66
N TYR A 175 -6.57 2.28 2.06
CA TYR A 175 -6.35 3.58 1.47
C TYR A 175 -7.14 3.65 0.15
N LEU A 176 -7.82 4.77 -0.11
CA LEU A 176 -8.64 4.91 -1.31
C LEU A 176 -7.81 4.88 -2.59
N ASN A 177 -8.30 4.14 -3.57
CA ASN A 177 -7.72 3.91 -4.88
C ASN A 177 -6.36 3.19 -4.86
N GLU A 178 -5.90 2.76 -3.68
CA GLU A 178 -4.75 1.88 -3.57
C GLU A 178 -5.13 0.43 -3.85
N GLU A 179 -4.16 -0.27 -4.40
CA GLU A 179 -4.29 -1.65 -4.81
C GLU A 179 -3.60 -2.58 -3.83
N TYR A 180 -4.38 -3.48 -3.24
CA TYR A 180 -3.90 -4.46 -2.29
C TYR A 180 -3.87 -5.83 -2.93
N ILE A 181 -2.73 -6.51 -2.83
CA ILE A 181 -2.52 -7.84 -3.39
C ILE A 181 -2.27 -8.81 -2.23
N LEU A 182 -2.98 -9.94 -2.24
CA LEU A 182 -2.69 -11.06 -1.36
C LEU A 182 -2.44 -12.30 -2.23
N ASP A 183 -1.20 -12.77 -2.25
CA ASP A 183 -0.74 -13.91 -3.05
C ASP A 183 0.07 -14.95 -2.23
N ASN A 184 0.38 -14.61 -0.98
CA ASN A 184 1.00 -15.50 0.00
C ASN A 184 -0.06 -16.21 0.83
N GLY A 185 -0.62 -17.27 0.25
CA GLY A 185 -1.77 -17.97 0.80
C GLY A 185 -2.59 -18.64 -0.30
N ILE A 186 -3.71 -19.20 0.10
CA ILE A 186 -4.63 -19.87 -0.83
C ILE A 186 -6.06 -19.46 -0.50
N GLY A 187 -6.82 -19.22 -1.55
CA GLY A 187 -8.24 -18.97 -1.51
C GLY A 187 -9.08 -20.24 -1.59
N ILE A 188 -10.23 -20.24 -0.92
CA ILE A 188 -11.26 -21.26 -1.00
C ILE A 188 -12.57 -20.60 -1.42
N ILE A 189 -13.28 -21.26 -2.33
CA ILE A 189 -14.61 -20.86 -2.80
C ILE A 189 -15.63 -21.79 -2.14
N HIS A 190 -16.50 -21.21 -1.32
CA HIS A 190 -17.54 -21.91 -0.59
C HIS A 190 -18.91 -21.65 -1.23
N ASP A 191 -19.66 -22.71 -1.50
CA ASP A 191 -21.04 -22.67 -1.97
C ASP A 191 -21.97 -22.72 -0.75
N THR A 192 -22.55 -21.57 -0.39
CA THR A 192 -23.39 -21.39 0.79
C THR A 192 -24.69 -22.20 0.72
N LYS A 193 -25.18 -22.47 -0.50
CA LYS A 193 -26.43 -23.21 -0.72
C LYS A 193 -26.25 -24.71 -0.50
N THR A 194 -25.15 -25.28 -0.97
CA THR A 194 -24.86 -26.71 -0.77
C THR A 194 -24.05 -26.97 0.50
N ASN A 195 -23.53 -25.91 1.12
CA ASN A 195 -22.59 -25.92 2.23
C ASN A 195 -21.40 -26.83 1.89
N GLN A 196 -20.74 -26.53 0.76
CA GLN A 196 -19.60 -27.28 0.22
C GLN A 196 -18.53 -26.34 -0.32
N ASP A 197 -17.27 -26.71 -0.14
CA ASP A 197 -16.17 -26.02 -0.80
C ASP A 197 -15.99 -26.62 -2.20
N ILE A 198 -16.01 -25.76 -3.21
CA ILE A 198 -16.12 -26.18 -4.62
C ILE A 198 -14.88 -25.86 -5.45
N GLY A 199 -13.95 -25.08 -4.90
CA GLY A 199 -12.75 -24.68 -5.60
C GLY A 199 -11.79 -23.86 -4.76
N THR A 200 -10.66 -23.53 -5.36
CA THR A 200 -9.60 -22.71 -4.78
C THR A 200 -9.20 -21.58 -5.73
N PHE A 201 -8.48 -20.58 -5.22
CA PHE A 201 -7.85 -19.52 -6.03
C PHE A 201 -6.49 -19.15 -5.42
N GLU A 202 -5.60 -18.55 -6.20
CA GLU A 202 -4.18 -18.41 -5.81
C GLU A 202 -3.80 -17.01 -5.36
N SER A 203 -4.57 -15.99 -5.73
CA SER A 203 -4.38 -14.64 -5.23
C SER A 203 -5.65 -13.81 -5.33
N ILE A 204 -5.69 -12.73 -4.56
CA ILE A 204 -6.67 -11.68 -4.70
C ILE A 204 -6.01 -10.33 -4.88
N LYS A 205 -6.69 -9.48 -5.64
CA LYS A 205 -6.40 -8.05 -5.73
C LYS A 205 -7.66 -7.32 -5.32
N TYR A 206 -7.60 -6.39 -4.38
CA TYR A 206 -8.77 -5.58 -4.02
C TYR A 206 -8.43 -4.09 -3.97
N VAL A 207 -9.42 -3.28 -4.33
CA VAL A 207 -9.33 -1.82 -4.41
C VAL A 207 -10.61 -1.22 -3.83
N TYR A 208 -10.46 -0.19 -3.00
CA TYR A 208 -11.56 0.64 -2.53
C TYR A 208 -11.49 1.99 -3.22
N SER A 209 -12.35 2.22 -4.21
CA SER A 209 -12.42 3.51 -4.88
C SER A 209 -13.49 4.41 -4.25
N SER A 210 -13.54 5.67 -4.70
CA SER A 210 -14.60 6.60 -4.29
C SER A 210 -16.01 6.12 -4.66
N LYS A 211 -16.15 5.30 -5.71
CA LYS A 211 -17.44 4.88 -6.29
C LYS A 211 -17.83 3.45 -5.95
N LYS A 212 -16.85 2.56 -5.91
CA LYS A 212 -17.05 1.14 -5.71
C LYS A 212 -15.88 0.45 -5.02
N ARG A 213 -16.15 -0.67 -4.39
CA ARG A 213 -15.14 -1.63 -3.93
C ARG A 213 -15.14 -2.84 -4.83
N THR A 214 -13.96 -3.24 -5.28
CA THR A 214 -13.79 -4.36 -6.20
C THR A 214 -12.75 -5.31 -5.63
N VAL A 215 -13.03 -6.60 -5.70
CA VAL A 215 -12.06 -7.67 -5.45
C VAL A 215 -12.00 -8.59 -6.65
N ASP A 216 -10.79 -8.83 -7.14
CA ASP A 216 -10.45 -9.76 -8.21
C ASP A 216 -9.86 -11.04 -7.61
N PHE A 217 -10.33 -12.19 -8.06
CA PHE A 217 -9.84 -13.51 -7.70
C PHE A 217 -9.11 -14.12 -8.89
N ASN A 218 -7.86 -14.52 -8.69
CA ASN A 218 -7.01 -14.99 -9.76
C ASN A 218 -6.65 -16.47 -9.63
N THR A 219 -6.50 -17.11 -10.78
CA THR A 219 -6.14 -18.53 -10.90
C THR A 219 -7.15 -19.41 -10.17
N ILE A 220 -8.42 -19.23 -10.50
CA ILE A 220 -9.51 -20.05 -9.97
C ILE A 220 -9.38 -21.48 -10.49
N ILE A 221 -9.50 -22.46 -9.58
CA ILE A 221 -9.49 -23.89 -9.85
C ILE A 221 -10.76 -24.48 -9.25
N LEU A 222 -11.70 -24.88 -10.11
CA LEU A 222 -12.95 -25.51 -9.71
C LEU A 222 -12.88 -27.03 -9.89
N PHE A 223 -13.60 -27.75 -9.05
CA PHE A 223 -13.68 -29.20 -9.11
C PHE A 223 -15.10 -29.65 -9.41
N GLY A 224 -15.29 -30.21 -10.61
CA GLY A 224 -16.59 -30.70 -11.07
C GLY A 224 -17.62 -29.60 -11.38
N ARG A 225 -17.16 -28.36 -11.59
CA ARG A 225 -17.97 -27.19 -11.92
C ARG A 225 -17.28 -26.31 -12.96
N SER A 226 -18.06 -25.49 -13.66
CA SER A 226 -17.52 -24.48 -14.58
C SER A 226 -17.57 -23.09 -13.94
N LEU A 227 -16.83 -22.12 -14.48
CA LEU A 227 -16.81 -20.76 -13.93
C LEU A 227 -18.17 -20.07 -14.06
N GLU A 228 -18.94 -20.42 -15.08
CA GLU A 228 -20.30 -19.93 -15.29
C GLU A 228 -21.22 -20.29 -14.11
N ASP A 229 -20.95 -21.39 -13.40
CA ASP A 229 -21.68 -21.75 -12.18
C ASP A 229 -21.49 -20.71 -11.07
N LEU A 230 -20.41 -19.92 -11.09
CA LEU A 230 -20.15 -18.84 -10.13
C LEU A 230 -20.94 -17.56 -10.42
N ALA A 231 -21.67 -17.49 -11.54
CA ALA A 231 -22.42 -16.31 -11.95
C ALA A 231 -23.70 -16.09 -11.14
N GLU A 232 -24.15 -17.10 -10.40
CA GLU A 232 -25.28 -17.00 -9.50
C GLU A 232 -24.94 -16.05 -8.34
N ASN A 233 -25.59 -14.88 -8.33
CA ASN A 233 -25.50 -13.93 -7.23
C ASN A 233 -25.99 -14.57 -5.92
N ASP A 234 -25.38 -14.16 -4.80
CA ASP A 234 -25.68 -14.54 -3.41
C ASP A 234 -25.36 -15.99 -2.99
N ARG A 235 -24.70 -16.78 -3.85
CA ARG A 235 -24.41 -18.19 -3.55
C ARG A 235 -23.00 -18.48 -3.03
N TYR A 236 -22.03 -17.65 -3.37
CA TYR A 236 -20.63 -17.99 -3.14
C TYR A 236 -19.96 -17.04 -2.16
N GLU A 237 -19.16 -17.62 -1.27
CA GLU A 237 -18.22 -16.91 -0.40
C GLU A 237 -16.80 -17.20 -0.86
N PHE A 238 -15.98 -16.15 -0.91
CA PHE A 238 -14.57 -16.25 -1.30
C PHE A 238 -13.70 -15.91 -0.10
N SER A 239 -12.92 -16.88 0.35
CA SER A 239 -12.15 -16.79 1.59
C SER A 239 -10.67 -17.04 1.33
N PHE A 240 -9.79 -16.07 1.62
CA PHE A 240 -8.35 -16.14 1.40
C PHE A 240 -7.58 -16.32 2.71
N TYR A 241 -6.84 -17.42 2.83
CA TYR A 241 -6.03 -17.76 3.99
C TYR A 241 -4.62 -17.19 3.81
N SER A 242 -4.37 -15.98 4.31
CA SER A 242 -3.08 -15.30 4.18
C SER A 242 -2.08 -15.77 5.23
N LEU A 243 -1.01 -16.41 4.78
CA LEU A 243 0.10 -16.85 5.64
C LEU A 243 0.95 -15.66 6.12
N GLU A 244 1.12 -14.64 5.26
CA GLU A 244 1.86 -13.41 5.56
C GLU A 244 1.20 -12.63 6.70
N HIS A 245 -0.10 -12.34 6.55
CA HIS A 245 -0.83 -11.52 7.51
C HIS A 245 -1.39 -12.32 8.69
N LYS A 246 -1.36 -13.67 8.62
CA LYS A 246 -1.95 -14.59 9.61
C LYS A 246 -3.43 -14.32 9.81
N LEU A 247 -4.12 -14.04 8.71
CA LEU A 247 -5.54 -13.68 8.67
C LEU A 247 -6.27 -14.45 7.58
N LEU A 248 -7.51 -14.80 7.87
CA LEU A 248 -8.50 -15.25 6.90
C LEU A 248 -9.30 -14.03 6.44
N TYR A 249 -9.29 -13.75 5.14
CA TYR A 249 -10.03 -12.65 4.53
C TYR A 249 -11.23 -13.21 3.78
N SER A 250 -12.45 -12.90 4.22
CA SER A 250 -13.69 -13.39 3.62
C SER A 250 -14.40 -12.26 2.90
N PHE A 251 -14.66 -12.47 1.61
CA PHE A 251 -15.37 -11.57 0.72
C PHE A 251 -16.70 -12.22 0.34
N MET A 252 -17.79 -11.69 0.90
CA MET A 252 -19.14 -12.21 0.70
C MET A 252 -19.92 -11.34 -0.28
N ILE A 253 -20.71 -11.99 -1.12
CA ILE A 253 -21.67 -11.35 -2.03
C ILE A 253 -22.89 -10.88 -1.21
N ASN A 254 -23.48 -9.76 -1.62
CA ASN A 254 -24.76 -9.24 -1.10
C ASN A 254 -25.65 -8.78 -2.26
N ASP A 255 -26.87 -8.33 -1.95
CA ASP A 255 -27.87 -7.87 -2.93
C ASP A 255 -27.39 -6.74 -3.87
N LEU A 256 -26.35 -5.99 -3.49
CA LEU A 256 -25.77 -4.90 -4.30
C LEU A 256 -24.55 -5.35 -5.11
N SER A 257 -24.10 -6.58 -4.89
CA SER A 257 -22.87 -7.09 -5.48
C SER A 257 -23.07 -7.44 -6.95
N VAL A 258 -22.02 -7.19 -7.74
CA VAL A 258 -21.98 -7.58 -9.15
C VAL A 258 -20.77 -8.46 -9.40
N THR A 259 -21.03 -9.71 -9.75
CA THR A 259 -19.99 -10.66 -10.14
C THR A 259 -19.71 -10.54 -11.64
N ASN A 260 -18.45 -10.26 -11.99
CA ASN A 260 -18.00 -10.18 -13.39
C ASN A 260 -16.96 -11.27 -13.67
N PHE A 261 -17.00 -11.83 -14.88
CA PHE A 261 -16.00 -12.77 -15.38
C PHE A 261 -15.06 -12.06 -16.33
N LYS A 262 -13.77 -12.04 -16.00
CA LYS A 262 -12.76 -11.37 -16.83
C LYS A 262 -12.16 -12.33 -17.85
N ASN A 263 -11.91 -13.59 -17.46
CA ASN A 263 -11.44 -14.66 -18.34
C ASN A 263 -11.70 -16.05 -17.74
N ASN A 264 -11.17 -17.11 -18.37
CA ASN A 264 -11.32 -18.51 -17.98
C ASN A 264 -10.70 -18.93 -16.63
N LYS A 265 -10.08 -18.03 -15.88
CA LYS A 265 -9.49 -18.30 -14.56
C LYS A 265 -9.63 -17.14 -13.57
N THR A 266 -10.35 -16.08 -13.94
CA THR A 266 -10.46 -14.86 -13.12
C THR A 266 -11.90 -14.41 -13.01
N SER A 267 -12.27 -14.02 -11.80
CA SER A 267 -13.58 -13.46 -11.48
C SER A 267 -13.38 -12.22 -10.62
N SER A 268 -14.37 -11.34 -10.57
CA SER A 268 -14.36 -10.17 -9.72
C SER A 268 -15.72 -9.94 -9.08
N ILE A 269 -15.73 -9.47 -7.84
CA ILE A 269 -16.95 -9.01 -7.17
C ILE A 269 -16.81 -7.51 -6.95
N ASP A 270 -17.78 -6.76 -7.45
CA ASP A 270 -18.05 -5.40 -7.00
C ASP A 270 -19.00 -5.44 -5.79
N GLU A 271 -18.83 -4.51 -4.84
CA GLU A 271 -19.73 -4.29 -3.69
C GLU A 271 -19.86 -5.42 -2.64
N PHE A 272 -18.75 -6.11 -2.34
CA PHE A 272 -18.68 -7.19 -1.35
C PHE A 272 -18.80 -6.74 0.13
N ILE A 273 -19.19 -7.67 0.99
CA ILE A 273 -19.02 -7.57 2.46
C ILE A 273 -17.69 -8.20 2.85
N PHE A 274 -16.94 -7.52 3.72
CA PHE A 274 -15.66 -7.99 4.22
C PHE A 274 -15.75 -8.50 5.66
N VAL A 275 -15.24 -9.70 5.89
CA VAL A 275 -15.05 -10.27 7.23
C VAL A 275 -13.61 -10.76 7.35
N SER A 276 -13.07 -10.70 8.56
CA SER A 276 -11.73 -11.20 8.83
C SER A 276 -11.67 -12.00 10.12
N GLU A 277 -10.91 -13.09 10.09
CA GLU A 277 -10.67 -13.98 11.22
C GLU A 277 -9.18 -14.27 11.38
N GLN A 278 -8.80 -14.77 12.57
CA GLN A 278 -7.42 -15.11 12.85
C GLN A 278 -7.03 -16.43 12.18
N PHE A 279 -5.89 -16.43 11.49
CA PHE A 279 -5.36 -17.62 10.84
C PHE A 279 -3.97 -17.95 11.40
N ASN A 280 -3.99 -18.68 12.52
CA ASN A 280 -2.82 -19.00 13.31
C ASN A 280 -2.28 -20.40 12.96
N THR A 281 -1.11 -20.73 13.51
CA THR A 281 -0.52 -22.08 13.42
C THR A 281 -1.44 -23.21 13.91
N ASP A 282 -2.35 -22.88 14.83
CA ASP A 282 -3.31 -23.84 15.40
C ASP A 282 -4.55 -24.00 14.53
N HIS A 283 -4.71 -23.17 13.49
CA HIS A 283 -5.83 -23.28 12.57
C HIS A 283 -5.72 -24.59 11.77
N LYS A 284 -6.83 -25.32 11.67
CA LYS A 284 -6.90 -26.64 11.00
C LYS A 284 -6.34 -26.67 9.58
N PHE A 285 -6.52 -25.58 8.83
CA PHE A 285 -6.01 -25.46 7.47
C PHE A 285 -4.57 -24.95 7.40
N TYR A 286 -3.96 -24.49 8.50
CA TYR A 286 -2.68 -23.79 8.45
C TYR A 286 -1.56 -24.58 7.79
N LYS A 287 -1.33 -25.81 8.24
CA LYS A 287 -0.28 -26.68 7.67
C LYS A 287 -0.55 -27.00 6.20
N LEU A 288 -1.79 -27.30 5.85
CA LEU A 288 -2.16 -27.62 4.46
C LEU A 288 -1.95 -26.42 3.53
N ILE A 289 -2.37 -25.22 3.95
CA ILE A 289 -2.19 -23.99 3.16
C ILE A 289 -0.69 -23.67 3.03
N GLN A 290 0.10 -23.85 4.10
CA GLN A 290 1.54 -23.68 4.09
C GLN A 290 2.23 -24.64 3.10
N GLU A 291 1.87 -25.92 3.13
CA GLU A 291 2.41 -26.94 2.21
C GLU A 291 2.03 -26.63 0.76
N ALA A 292 0.76 -26.28 0.51
CA ALA A 292 0.25 -25.99 -0.82
C ALA A 292 0.81 -24.67 -1.38
N GLN A 293 1.10 -23.67 -0.53
CA GLN A 293 1.87 -22.47 -0.91
C GLN A 293 3.31 -22.85 -1.30
N GLY A 294 3.96 -23.75 -0.57
CA GLY A 294 5.27 -24.27 -0.96
C GLY A 294 5.26 -24.93 -2.35
N LYS A 295 4.20 -25.67 -2.68
CA LYS A 295 4.02 -26.25 -4.02
C LYS A 295 3.79 -25.20 -5.11
N LYS A 296 3.08 -24.10 -4.80
CA LYS A 296 2.93 -22.95 -5.70
C LYS A 296 4.28 -22.33 -6.03
N THR A 297 5.08 -21.99 -5.02
CA THR A 297 6.39 -21.36 -5.20
C THR A 297 7.37 -22.25 -6.00
N LEU A 298 7.32 -23.57 -5.78
CA LEU A 298 8.13 -24.50 -6.57
C LEU A 298 7.72 -24.49 -8.05
N LEU A 299 6.42 -24.44 -8.35
CA LEU A 299 5.91 -24.41 -9.71
C LEU A 299 6.20 -23.08 -10.41
N GLU A 300 6.10 -21.94 -9.71
CA GLU A 300 6.43 -20.60 -10.23
C GLU A 300 7.91 -20.46 -10.63
N GLY A 301 8.79 -21.25 -10.00
CA GLY A 301 10.22 -21.33 -10.36
C GLY A 301 10.53 -22.18 -11.60
N LEU A 302 9.53 -22.79 -12.24
CA LEU A 302 9.71 -23.70 -13.38
C LEU A 302 9.06 -23.14 -14.64
N THR A 303 9.70 -23.41 -15.78
CA THR A 303 9.10 -23.21 -17.11
C THR A 303 8.34 -24.47 -17.54
N GLU A 304 7.37 -24.32 -18.45
CA GLU A 304 6.58 -25.45 -18.99
C GLU A 304 7.46 -26.52 -19.65
N ASP A 305 8.59 -26.13 -20.24
CA ASP A 305 9.56 -27.05 -20.86
C ASP A 305 10.41 -27.84 -19.84
N SER A 306 10.28 -27.54 -18.55
CA SER A 306 11.06 -28.24 -17.52
C SER A 306 10.60 -29.70 -17.38
N PRO A 307 11.52 -30.68 -17.33
CA PRO A 307 11.17 -32.08 -17.09
C PRO A 307 10.42 -32.32 -15.77
N LEU A 308 10.49 -31.37 -14.84
CA LEU A 308 9.81 -31.43 -13.54
C LEU A 308 8.48 -30.69 -13.52
N TYR A 309 8.10 -29.99 -14.59
CA TYR A 309 6.89 -29.15 -14.61
C TYR A 309 5.63 -29.97 -14.37
N GLU A 310 5.40 -31.02 -15.15
CA GLU A 310 4.21 -31.88 -15.02
C GLU A 310 4.10 -32.50 -13.62
N VAL A 311 5.21 -33.00 -13.07
CA VAL A 311 5.23 -33.59 -11.73
C VAL A 311 4.87 -32.55 -10.66
N ASN A 312 5.38 -31.32 -10.78
CA ASN A 312 5.06 -30.25 -9.83
C ASN A 312 3.63 -29.70 -10.04
N MET A 313 3.13 -29.69 -11.28
CA MET A 313 1.75 -29.33 -11.60
C MET A 313 0.76 -30.33 -11.00
N ASP A 314 1.07 -31.62 -11.05
CA ASP A 314 0.26 -32.66 -10.41
C ASP A 314 0.26 -32.49 -8.88
N GLN A 315 1.43 -32.27 -8.27
CA GLN A 315 1.53 -31.99 -6.84
C GLN A 315 0.78 -30.71 -6.44
N PHE A 316 0.86 -29.68 -7.29
CA PHE A 316 0.12 -28.44 -7.14
C PHE A 316 -1.39 -28.73 -7.12
N ARG A 317 -1.94 -29.44 -8.12
CA ARG A 317 -3.37 -29.80 -8.17
C ARG A 317 -3.81 -30.68 -7.01
N GLN A 318 -3.01 -31.70 -6.66
CA GLN A 318 -3.30 -32.61 -5.55
C GLN A 318 -3.39 -31.86 -4.21
N SER A 319 -2.51 -30.89 -3.97
CA SER A 319 -2.56 -30.11 -2.74
C SER A 319 -3.85 -29.29 -2.59
N ARG A 320 -4.42 -28.77 -3.70
CA ARG A 320 -5.72 -28.06 -3.69
C ARG A 320 -6.88 -29.03 -3.45
N LEU A 321 -6.82 -30.21 -4.05
CA LEU A 321 -7.79 -31.28 -3.78
C LEU A 321 -7.80 -31.67 -2.30
N SER A 322 -6.64 -31.87 -1.68
CA SER A 322 -6.54 -32.22 -0.26
C SER A 322 -7.16 -31.17 0.67
N ILE A 323 -7.03 -29.88 0.33
CA ILE A 323 -7.68 -28.78 1.07
C ILE A 323 -9.20 -28.94 1.04
N LEU A 324 -9.77 -29.19 -0.15
CA LEU A 324 -11.22 -29.35 -0.33
C LEU A 324 -11.74 -30.64 0.31
N GLU A 325 -10.98 -31.73 0.24
CA GLU A 325 -11.34 -32.99 0.89
C GLU A 325 -11.40 -32.86 2.41
N LEU A 326 -10.44 -32.17 3.03
CA LEU A 326 -10.48 -31.91 4.47
C LEU A 326 -11.73 -31.08 4.84
N SER A 327 -12.06 -30.07 4.03
CA SER A 327 -13.27 -29.28 4.26
C SER A 327 -14.55 -30.11 4.18
N LYS A 328 -14.65 -30.98 3.16
CA LYS A 328 -15.78 -31.90 2.97
C LYS A 328 -15.92 -32.89 4.13
N GLN A 329 -14.83 -33.39 4.69
CA GLN A 329 -14.85 -34.25 5.86
C GLN A 329 -15.42 -33.52 7.08
N LYS A 330 -15.02 -32.27 7.29
CA LYS A 330 -15.54 -31.44 8.40
C LYS A 330 -17.03 -31.16 8.26
N GLN A 331 -17.48 -30.76 7.08
CA GLN A 331 -18.91 -30.50 6.83
C GLN A 331 -19.76 -31.76 7.12
N LYS A 332 -19.26 -32.95 6.81
CA LYS A 332 -19.92 -34.20 7.18
C LYS A 332 -19.96 -34.40 8.70
N GLN A 333 -18.86 -34.17 9.40
CA GLN A 333 -18.81 -34.25 10.86
C GLN A 333 -19.77 -33.25 11.53
N GLU A 334 -19.81 -32.01 11.08
CA GLU A 334 -20.72 -30.98 11.63
C GLU A 334 -22.19 -31.31 11.38
N LYS A 335 -22.53 -31.84 10.19
CA LYS A 335 -23.90 -32.34 9.92
C LYS A 335 -24.29 -33.46 10.87
N ILE A 336 -23.37 -34.39 11.15
CA ILE A 336 -23.60 -35.49 12.10
C ILE A 336 -23.82 -34.93 13.52
N VAL A 337 -22.94 -34.03 13.99
CA VAL A 337 -23.06 -33.43 15.33
C VAL A 337 -24.38 -32.67 15.49
N ASN A 338 -24.78 -31.87 14.50
CA ASN A 338 -26.05 -31.13 14.55
C ASN A 338 -27.27 -32.07 14.57
N GLN A 339 -27.24 -33.16 13.80
CA GLN A 339 -28.29 -34.18 13.83
C GLN A 339 -28.43 -34.84 15.21
N PHE A 340 -27.33 -34.96 15.97
CA PHE A 340 -27.36 -35.50 17.33
C PHE A 340 -27.68 -34.44 18.39
N ALA A 341 -27.33 -33.17 18.18
CA ALA A 341 -27.71 -32.07 19.06
C ALA A 341 -29.23 -31.84 19.11
N ASP A 342 -29.93 -32.07 17.99
CA ASP A 342 -31.40 -32.02 17.93
C ASP A 342 -32.07 -33.21 18.65
N ILE A 343 -31.36 -34.30 18.90
CA ILE A 343 -31.87 -35.48 19.62
C ILE A 343 -31.77 -35.28 21.15
N ASP A 344 -30.75 -34.57 21.64
CA ASP A 344 -30.54 -34.32 23.07
C ASP A 344 -31.51 -33.28 23.69
N LEU A 345 -32.26 -32.53 22.88
CA LEU A 345 -33.32 -31.61 23.34
C LEU A 345 -34.72 -32.26 23.41
N GLY A 346 -34.83 -33.55 23.10
CA GLY A 346 -36.09 -34.29 23.02
C GLY A 346 -36.35 -35.30 24.15
N PHE A 347 -35.58 -35.26 25.25
CA PHE A 347 -35.74 -36.16 26.41
C PHE A 347 -36.19 -35.43 27.67
#